data_AF-A0A504J7E9-F1
#
_entry.id   AF-A0A504J7E9-F1
#
_cell.length_a   1.000
_cell.length_b   1.000
_cell.length_c   1.000
_cell.angle_alpha   90.00
_cell.angle_beta   90.00
_cell.angle_gamma   90.00
#
_symmetry.space_group_name_H-M   'P 1'
#
loop_
_entity.id
_entity.type
_entity.pdbx_description
1 polymer ?
#
loop_
_entity_poly.entity_id
_entity_poly.type
_entity_poly.pdbx_seq_one_letter_code
_entity_poly.pdbx_strand_id
1 'polypeptide(L)'
;MKEYCKVNTINVGFANHSVEGTIYLKGALDTEVLIRKGKLRINILTPSLELTEDLHNGMLNNPDVDNNHHIDWLRFTTYHDLVIPEGKYNTQIKCPYGDTAVGFEVYGFPELLKFYGVIDVQKGYVHIKGELRSEYRSEDCSIPIDILKKFIPKDLLPPRTQYTWNQALQQNPLEVYGLAIGKGVFDAFPEKLLTFKNLEDLWIGGQTQFNVKELPDTLFSLVQLHTIRIYGSSIHQISDKVNQLKNLEELCIESSQLKTIPDSICELPLLSDLSFRYNKLIELPECIGTTPNLKMINIEGNYFKKIPKSITAVPSIKVDRKYQKLFMDTSYRSNNPDPIDESLFDLSYYPEEKIKLKNAIESIPEVTECSDLILDYTTMATYLMPDKEDKNIAVGASKVGGNPDLPKTWEHPKSNKGSLYVFHAQINCEEASSYQKYLPRKGMLYFFVNDEEYAQKPIVLYTENVKDLLRYQYDENTEFTDSNLDNNIREAVRISFKNGISIPIFYNLYNHGSERYPKYADFFEDESNEDIIDDLEYGIESLENVIDSPLSSGDPNIPLHFHSINSHVFTQHESPQELAAARFGGEPSEWIVLLNMESTGEFNFWDAGTLTYCIHKKDLAIKDFSRVFASIESS
;
A
#
# COMPACT_ATOMS: atom_id res chain seq x y z
N MET A 1 22.02 15.14 -36.91
CA MET A 1 22.14 16.22 -35.90
C MET A 1 21.26 15.80 -34.75
N LYS A 2 21.83 15.09 -33.76
CA LYS A 2 22.22 15.60 -32.43
C LYS A 2 21.08 16.36 -31.73
N GLU A 3 20.57 15.70 -30.70
CA GLU A 3 19.94 16.22 -29.49
C GLU A 3 19.94 17.74 -29.36
N TYR A 4 18.75 18.34 -29.37
CA TYR A 4 18.52 19.62 -28.72
C TYR A 4 17.10 19.63 -28.15
N CYS A 5 16.93 19.18 -26.89
CA CYS A 5 15.97 19.84 -26.01
C CYS A 5 16.67 21.11 -25.52
N LYS A 6 16.34 22.25 -26.11
CA LYS A 6 16.76 23.54 -25.53
C LYS A 6 15.72 23.92 -24.47
N VAL A 7 15.94 23.47 -23.23
CA VAL A 7 15.21 24.01 -22.08
C VAL A 7 15.78 25.41 -21.85
N ASN A 8 15.09 26.43 -22.33
CA ASN A 8 15.39 27.80 -21.91
C ASN A 8 14.90 27.95 -20.45
N THR A 9 15.66 28.70 -19.67
CA THR A 9 15.46 29.04 -18.26
C THR A 9 13.98 29.17 -17.89
N ILE A 10 13.52 28.32 -16.96
CA ILE A 10 12.18 28.36 -16.38
C ILE A 10 12.23 29.35 -15.21
N ASN A 11 11.49 30.45 -15.30
CA ASN A 11 11.21 31.32 -14.15
C ASN A 11 9.89 30.89 -13.53
N VAL A 12 9.94 30.27 -12.35
CA VAL A 12 8.74 29.96 -11.56
C VAL A 12 8.60 31.07 -10.52
N GLY A 13 7.66 32.00 -10.75
CA GLY A 13 7.34 33.05 -9.78
C GLY A 13 6.29 32.56 -8.80
N PHE A 14 6.65 32.38 -7.53
CA PHE A 14 5.66 32.26 -6.45
C PHE A 14 5.18 33.66 -6.06
N ALA A 15 3.88 33.80 -5.78
CA ALA A 15 3.38 35.01 -5.16
C ALA A 15 4.17 35.26 -3.85
N ASN A 16 4.96 36.32 -3.89
CA ASN A 16 5.79 36.95 -2.85
C ASN A 16 7.25 36.54 -2.66
N HIS A 17 7.80 35.40 -3.09
CA HIS A 17 9.26 35.15 -3.06
C HIS A 17 9.76 34.58 -4.40
N SER A 18 10.70 35.29 -5.04
CA SER A 18 11.42 34.81 -6.22
C SER A 18 12.60 33.95 -5.75
N VAL A 19 12.54 32.65 -6.02
CA VAL A 19 13.68 31.76 -5.87
C VAL A 19 14.19 31.43 -7.27
N GLU A 20 15.33 32.00 -7.65
CA GLU A 20 16.05 31.61 -8.86
C GLU A 20 16.70 30.24 -8.61
N GLY A 21 15.96 29.16 -8.92
CA GLY A 21 16.45 27.78 -8.87
C GLY A 21 16.45 27.16 -10.26
N THR A 22 17.61 26.71 -10.74
CA THR A 22 17.70 25.93 -11.99
C THR A 22 17.32 24.48 -11.71
N ILE A 23 16.16 24.02 -12.18
CA ILE A 23 15.82 22.59 -12.19
C ILE A 23 16.65 21.92 -13.28
N TYR A 24 17.60 21.08 -12.88
CA TYR A 24 18.37 20.23 -13.80
C TYR A 24 17.59 18.94 -14.06
N LEU A 25 16.82 18.88 -15.16
CA LEU A 25 16.34 17.61 -15.70
C LEU A 25 17.55 16.82 -16.21
N LYS A 26 18.04 15.88 -15.39
CA LYS A 26 19.14 14.99 -15.77
C LYS A 26 18.61 13.86 -16.64
N GLY A 27 18.51 14.14 -17.94
CA GLY A 27 18.12 13.18 -18.97
C GLY A 27 17.16 13.84 -19.95
N ALA A 28 17.48 13.80 -21.24
CA ALA A 28 16.51 14.16 -22.26
C ALA A 28 15.27 13.27 -22.10
N LEU A 29 14.07 13.82 -22.31
CA LEU A 29 12.86 13.01 -22.43
C LEU A 29 13.07 12.00 -23.57
N ASP A 30 13.28 10.73 -23.24
CA ASP A 30 13.53 9.70 -24.23
C ASP A 30 12.19 9.36 -24.88
N THR A 31 11.98 9.86 -26.10
CA THR A 31 10.74 9.60 -26.82
C THR A 31 10.90 8.34 -27.65
N GLU A 32 10.14 7.30 -27.32
CA GLU A 32 9.98 6.10 -28.11
C GLU A 32 8.71 6.21 -28.97
N VAL A 33 8.85 6.04 -30.28
CA VAL A 33 7.72 6.04 -31.22
C VAL A 33 7.54 4.63 -31.75
N LEU A 34 6.45 4.02 -31.33
CA LEU A 34 6.07 2.66 -31.68
C LEU A 34 4.83 2.70 -32.56
N ILE A 35 4.74 1.77 -33.52
CA ILE A 35 3.51 1.54 -34.25
C ILE A 35 2.89 0.28 -33.65
N ARG A 36 1.85 0.46 -32.82
CA ARG A 36 1.15 -0.64 -32.14
C ARG A 36 -0.32 -0.58 -32.54
N LYS A 37 -0.91 -1.72 -32.87
CA LYS A 37 -2.32 -1.78 -33.29
C LYS A 37 -2.73 -0.89 -34.48
N GLY A 38 -1.80 -0.55 -35.38
CA GLY A 38 -2.07 0.38 -36.49
C GLY A 38 -2.17 1.85 -36.02
N LYS A 39 -1.85 2.12 -34.76
CA LYS A 39 -1.83 3.43 -34.13
C LYS A 39 -0.39 3.87 -33.88
N LEU A 40 -0.13 5.17 -34.01
CA LEU A 40 1.14 5.78 -33.68
C LEU A 40 1.17 6.00 -32.16
N ARG A 41 1.85 5.11 -31.43
CA ARG A 41 2.08 5.26 -29.99
C ARG A 41 3.36 6.05 -29.78
N ILE A 42 3.28 7.10 -28.99
CA ILE A 42 4.42 7.94 -28.65
C ILE A 42 4.58 7.85 -27.14
N ASN A 43 5.50 7.01 -26.70
CA ASN A 43 5.89 6.92 -25.31
C ASN A 43 6.94 7.99 -25.04
N ILE A 44 6.62 8.92 -24.15
CA ILE A 44 7.60 9.87 -23.64
C ILE A 44 8.12 9.24 -22.35
N LEU A 45 9.28 8.59 -22.43
CA LEU A 45 9.97 8.05 -21.27
C LEU A 45 10.55 9.24 -20.50
N THR A 46 9.92 9.56 -19.39
CA THR A 46 10.59 10.32 -18.35
C THR A 46 11.65 9.37 -17.75
N PRO A 47 12.91 9.80 -17.60
CA PRO A 47 13.75 9.18 -16.58
C PRO A 47 12.93 9.23 -15.29
N SER A 48 13.01 8.18 -14.46
CA SER A 48 12.47 8.21 -13.10
C SER A 48 12.72 9.61 -12.55
N LEU A 49 11.65 10.35 -12.29
CA LEU A 49 11.71 11.69 -11.75
C LEU A 49 12.29 11.51 -10.33
N GLU A 50 13.61 11.47 -10.21
CA GLU A 50 14.27 11.91 -8.99
C GLU A 50 14.01 13.41 -8.93
N LEU A 51 12.85 13.74 -8.37
CA LEU A 51 12.60 15.07 -7.83
C LEU A 51 13.68 15.29 -6.77
N THR A 52 14.77 15.95 -7.15
CA THR A 52 15.77 16.43 -6.18
C THR A 52 15.05 17.18 -5.08
N GLU A 53 15.50 16.97 -3.85
CA GLU A 53 14.85 17.23 -2.55
C GLU A 53 14.05 18.55 -2.42
N ASP A 54 14.36 19.57 -3.22
CA ASP A 54 13.68 20.87 -3.20
C ASP A 54 12.26 20.89 -3.79
N LEU A 55 11.83 19.88 -4.56
CA LEU A 55 10.45 19.76 -5.06
C LEU A 55 9.56 18.81 -4.25
N HIS A 56 10.13 18.03 -3.33
CA HIS A 56 9.37 17.11 -2.48
C HIS A 56 8.46 17.83 -1.47
N ASN A 57 8.68 19.11 -1.21
CA ASN A 57 7.99 19.86 -0.15
C ASN A 57 6.68 20.54 -0.56
N GLY A 58 6.21 20.38 -1.81
CA GLY A 58 5.11 21.21 -2.35
C GLY A 58 3.91 20.50 -2.98
N MET A 59 3.93 19.17 -3.15
CA MET A 59 2.80 18.36 -3.62
C MET A 59 2.99 16.90 -3.16
N LEU A 60 2.52 16.57 -1.96
CA LEU A 60 2.13 15.20 -1.57
C LEU A 60 1.38 15.19 -0.22
N ASN A 61 0.57 16.22 0.08
CA ASN A 61 -0.30 16.19 1.26
C ASN A 61 -1.74 16.38 0.79
N ASN A 62 -2.47 15.27 0.66
CA ASN A 62 -3.92 15.30 0.83
C ASN A 62 -4.39 14.01 1.52
N PRO A 63 -4.57 14.03 2.86
CA PRO A 63 -5.03 12.90 3.65
C PRO A 63 -6.44 12.41 3.47
N ASP A 64 -7.34 13.26 2.99
CA ASP A 64 -8.77 12.95 3.06
C ASP A 64 -9.39 12.72 1.68
N VAL A 65 -8.80 11.79 0.93
CA VAL A 65 -9.59 11.01 -0.03
C VAL A 65 -9.38 9.56 0.35
N ASP A 66 -10.24 9.11 1.27
CA ASP A 66 -10.85 7.77 1.27
C ASP A 66 -10.02 6.78 0.43
N ASN A 67 -9.13 5.99 1.07
CA ASN A 67 -8.30 4.98 0.39
C ASN A 67 -9.13 3.89 -0.34
N ASN A 68 -10.45 4.04 -0.38
CA ASN A 68 -11.34 3.49 -1.41
C ASN A 68 -11.22 4.16 -2.79
N HIS A 69 -10.33 5.12 -3.00
CA HIS A 69 -9.92 5.62 -4.32
C HIS A 69 -8.47 5.20 -4.58
N HIS A 70 -8.35 3.94 -5.01
CA HIS A 70 -7.32 3.42 -5.89
C HIS A 70 -6.09 4.32 -6.10
N ILE A 71 -4.90 3.90 -5.62
CA ILE A 71 -3.77 3.93 -6.55
C ILE A 71 -4.18 2.95 -7.65
N ASP A 72 -4.91 3.48 -8.65
CA ASP A 72 -5.18 2.77 -9.86
C ASP A 72 -3.83 2.71 -10.58
N TRP A 73 -3.03 1.73 -10.18
CA TRP A 73 -2.18 1.02 -11.13
C TRP A 73 -3.13 0.50 -12.20
N LEU A 74 -3.35 1.35 -13.21
CA LEU A 74 -4.15 1.17 -14.40
C LEU A 74 -4.56 -0.29 -14.58
N ARG A 75 -5.79 -0.60 -14.15
CA ARG A 75 -6.45 -1.84 -14.54
C ARG A 75 -6.64 -1.83 -16.05
N PHE A 76 -6.32 -2.97 -16.65
CA PHE A 76 -6.54 -3.27 -18.05
C PHE A 76 -7.97 -2.95 -18.51
N THR A 77 -8.08 -2.05 -19.49
CA THR A 77 -9.00 -2.25 -20.61
C THR A 77 -8.25 -2.00 -21.91
N THR A 78 -7.95 -3.08 -22.63
CA THR A 78 -7.90 -2.99 -24.09
C THR A 78 -9.35 -3.01 -24.59
N TYR A 79 -9.64 -2.11 -25.52
CA TYR A 79 -10.92 -1.89 -26.23
C TYR A 79 -11.92 -0.97 -25.54
N HIS A 80 -11.73 0.32 -25.77
CA HIS A 80 -12.74 1.06 -26.50
C HIS A 80 -12.08 1.79 -27.66
N ASP A 81 -12.84 2.00 -28.75
CA ASP A 81 -12.66 3.17 -29.59
C ASP A 81 -12.50 4.41 -28.70
N LEU A 82 -11.99 5.49 -29.28
CA LEU A 82 -11.92 6.80 -28.65
C LEU A 82 -13.26 7.18 -27.95
N VAL A 83 -13.44 6.77 -26.70
CA VAL A 83 -14.39 7.38 -25.77
C VAL A 83 -13.52 8.37 -25.03
N ILE A 84 -13.64 9.62 -25.43
CA ILE A 84 -13.14 10.77 -24.69
C ILE A 84 -13.82 10.67 -23.32
N PRO A 85 -13.11 10.25 -22.24
CA PRO A 85 -13.66 10.38 -20.90
C PRO A 85 -13.79 11.87 -20.66
N GLU A 86 -14.89 12.30 -20.07
CA GLU A 86 -15.22 13.71 -19.87
C GLU A 86 -14.08 14.46 -19.14
N GLY A 87 -13.22 15.08 -19.94
CA GLY A 87 -12.07 15.84 -19.50
C GLY A 87 -11.52 16.56 -20.73
N LYS A 88 -11.76 17.86 -20.82
CA LYS A 88 -11.42 18.67 -22.00
C LYS A 88 -9.90 18.68 -22.25
N TYR A 89 -9.42 17.87 -23.19
CA TYR A 89 -8.11 18.07 -23.80
C TYR A 89 -8.24 19.16 -24.86
N ASN A 90 -7.45 20.24 -24.76
CA ASN A 90 -7.36 21.25 -25.82
C ASN A 90 -6.17 20.94 -26.75
N THR A 91 -6.11 19.69 -27.24
CA THR A 91 -5.06 19.19 -28.12
C THR A 91 -5.50 19.31 -29.56
N GLN A 92 -4.76 20.04 -30.39
CA GLN A 92 -5.01 20.11 -31.83
C GLN A 92 -4.13 19.09 -32.56
N ILE A 93 -4.75 18.09 -33.19
CA ILE A 93 -4.05 17.07 -33.97
C ILE A 93 -4.08 17.47 -35.44
N LYS A 94 -2.92 17.53 -36.09
CA LYS A 94 -2.78 17.72 -37.54
C LYS A 94 -2.21 16.45 -38.13
N CYS A 95 -3.03 15.72 -38.89
CA CYS A 95 -2.64 14.45 -39.50
C CYS A 95 -3.10 14.39 -40.97
N PRO A 96 -2.18 14.25 -41.94
CA PRO A 96 -2.53 14.13 -43.37
C PRO A 96 -3.15 12.77 -43.72
N TYR A 97 -3.25 11.84 -42.76
CA TYR A 97 -3.75 10.47 -42.97
C TYR A 97 -5.22 10.27 -42.53
N GLY A 98 -5.90 11.33 -42.09
CA GLY A 98 -7.30 11.31 -41.62
C GLY A 98 -7.43 11.01 -40.12
N ASP A 99 -8.44 11.61 -39.46
CA ASP A 99 -8.62 11.59 -38.01
C ASP A 99 -8.92 10.19 -37.43
N THR A 100 -9.40 9.26 -38.26
CA THR A 100 -9.74 7.88 -37.85
C THR A 100 -8.60 6.88 -37.99
N ALA A 101 -7.48 7.25 -38.64
CA ALA A 101 -6.39 6.32 -38.96
C ALA A 101 -5.27 6.31 -37.92
N VAL A 102 -5.24 7.26 -36.99
CA VAL A 102 -4.14 7.42 -36.03
C VAL A 102 -4.70 7.70 -34.64
N GLY A 103 -4.75 6.67 -33.79
CA GLY A 103 -4.94 6.87 -32.36
C GLY A 103 -3.63 7.35 -31.72
N PHE A 104 -3.74 8.34 -30.84
CA PHE A 104 -2.61 8.86 -30.06
C PHE A 104 -2.85 8.53 -28.59
N GLU A 105 -1.92 7.80 -28.00
CA GLU A 105 -1.91 7.50 -26.58
C GLU A 105 -0.58 8.01 -26.02
N VAL A 106 -0.65 8.94 -25.07
CA VAL A 106 0.52 9.48 -24.39
C VAL A 106 0.51 8.92 -22.97
N TYR A 107 1.51 8.11 -22.65
CA TYR A 107 1.71 7.50 -21.34
C TYR A 107 2.88 8.16 -20.63
N GLY A 108 2.91 8.10 -19.30
CA GLY A 108 4.08 8.51 -18.49
C GLY A 108 3.96 9.88 -17.81
N PHE A 109 2.77 10.48 -17.77
CA PHE A 109 2.51 11.65 -16.93
C PHE A 109 1.82 11.21 -15.62
N PRO A 110 2.19 11.79 -14.47
CA PRO A 110 1.38 11.70 -13.25
C PRO A 110 -0.05 12.18 -13.53
N GLU A 111 -1.07 11.59 -12.88
CA GLU A 111 -2.50 11.88 -13.10
C GLU A 111 -2.87 13.37 -13.08
N LEU A 112 -2.07 14.18 -12.39
CA LEU A 112 -2.29 15.61 -12.20
C LEU A 112 -1.74 16.51 -13.30
N LEU A 113 -1.02 15.99 -14.31
CA LEU A 113 -0.41 16.78 -15.40
C LEU A 113 -1.07 16.51 -16.75
N LYS A 114 -1.58 17.58 -17.39
CA LYS A 114 -2.23 17.53 -18.72
C LYS A 114 -1.40 18.25 -19.78
N PHE A 115 -1.42 17.72 -21.01
CA PHE A 115 -0.78 18.34 -22.18
C PHE A 115 -1.71 19.32 -22.90
N TYR A 116 -1.17 20.48 -23.25
CA TYR A 116 -1.84 21.53 -24.02
C TYR A 116 -0.94 21.91 -25.20
N GLY A 117 -1.37 21.62 -26.43
CA GLY A 117 -0.53 21.88 -27.60
C GLY A 117 -1.00 21.23 -28.89
N VAL A 118 -0.07 21.18 -29.84
CA VAL A 118 -0.25 20.65 -31.18
C VAL A 118 0.61 19.40 -31.38
N ILE A 119 -0.01 18.35 -31.91
CA ILE A 119 0.69 17.18 -32.44
C ILE A 119 0.57 17.23 -33.96
N ASP A 120 1.69 17.50 -34.65
CA ASP A 120 1.78 17.58 -36.10
C ASP A 120 2.51 16.35 -36.64
N VAL A 121 1.75 15.45 -37.28
CA VAL A 121 2.29 14.27 -37.94
C VAL A 121 2.47 14.58 -39.41
N GLN A 122 3.68 14.45 -39.91
CA GLN A 122 3.97 14.58 -41.33
C GLN A 122 4.66 13.32 -41.86
N LYS A 123 4.89 13.28 -43.18
CA LYS A 123 5.49 12.11 -43.82
C LYS A 123 6.92 11.87 -43.31
N GLY A 124 7.05 10.94 -42.37
CA GLY A 124 8.32 10.51 -41.80
C GLY A 124 8.78 11.30 -40.57
N TYR A 125 7.92 12.14 -39.97
CA TYR A 125 8.19 12.72 -38.65
C TYR A 125 6.92 13.08 -37.89
N VAL A 126 7.00 13.06 -36.57
CA VAL A 126 6.00 13.62 -35.66
C VAL A 126 6.62 14.76 -34.86
N HIS A 127 5.91 15.87 -34.77
CA HIS A 127 6.27 17.05 -34.00
C HIS A 127 5.23 17.28 -32.92
N ILE A 128 5.62 17.15 -31.65
CA ILE A 128 4.78 17.44 -30.49
C ILE A 128 5.26 18.77 -29.94
N LYS A 129 4.39 19.78 -29.95
CA LYS A 129 4.72 21.13 -29.50
C LYS A 129 3.63 21.69 -28.60
N GLY A 130 3.96 22.02 -27.36
CA GLY A 130 2.98 22.49 -26.39
C GLY A 130 3.59 22.67 -25.02
N GLU A 131 2.78 22.44 -24.00
CA GLU A 131 3.18 22.51 -22.60
C GLU A 131 2.44 21.47 -21.75
N LEU A 132 3.06 21.00 -20.68
CA LEU A 132 2.42 20.23 -19.62
C LEU A 132 2.10 21.16 -18.46
N ARG A 133 0.87 21.17 -17.99
CA ARG A 133 0.47 21.95 -16.81
C ARG A 133 -0.54 21.17 -15.97
N SER A 134 -0.62 21.48 -14.69
CA SER A 134 -1.60 20.86 -13.80
C SER A 134 -3.01 21.39 -14.07
N GLU A 135 -4.02 20.54 -13.95
CA GLU A 135 -5.43 20.98 -14.07
C GLU A 135 -5.89 21.84 -12.88
N TYR A 136 -5.19 21.76 -11.74
CA TYR A 136 -5.59 22.38 -10.47
C TYR A 136 -4.78 23.63 -10.10
N ARG A 137 -3.77 24.05 -10.90
CA ARG A 137 -2.96 25.25 -10.64
C ARG A 137 -3.06 26.28 -11.77
N SER A 138 -2.77 27.55 -11.46
CA SER A 138 -2.77 28.66 -12.44
C SER A 138 -1.75 28.40 -13.57
N GLU A 139 -1.93 29.11 -14.69
CA GLU A 139 -1.14 28.96 -15.93
C GLU A 139 0.38 29.18 -15.78
N ASP A 140 0.83 29.63 -14.60
CA ASP A 140 2.20 30.04 -14.30
C ASP A 140 3.17 28.87 -13.99
N CYS A 141 2.68 27.62 -13.96
CA CYS A 141 3.49 26.41 -13.79
C CYS A 141 3.29 25.46 -14.97
N SER A 142 3.92 25.76 -16.11
CA SER A 142 3.91 24.90 -17.30
C SER A 142 5.31 24.45 -17.73
N ILE A 143 5.41 23.21 -18.20
CA ILE A 143 6.64 22.62 -18.74
C ILE A 143 6.53 22.63 -20.26
N PRO A 144 7.30 23.44 -20.99
CA PRO A 144 7.24 23.47 -22.44
C PRO A 144 7.77 22.16 -23.04
N ILE A 145 7.02 21.61 -23.99
CA ILE A 145 7.33 20.41 -24.75
C ILE A 145 7.55 20.79 -26.21
N ASP A 146 8.71 20.44 -26.76
CA ASP A 146 9.02 20.54 -28.18
C ASP A 146 9.83 19.30 -28.60
N ILE A 147 9.14 18.30 -29.16
CA ILE A 147 9.69 17.00 -29.51
C ILE A 147 9.49 16.76 -30.99
N LEU A 148 10.58 16.65 -31.74
CA LEU A 148 10.56 16.28 -33.16
C LEU A 148 11.21 14.90 -33.33
N LYS A 149 10.42 13.89 -33.73
CA LYS A 149 10.91 12.53 -33.95
C LYS A 149 10.69 12.09 -35.39
N LYS A 150 11.76 11.60 -36.04
CA LYS A 150 11.71 10.99 -37.36
C LYS A 150 11.21 9.55 -37.27
N PHE A 151 10.31 9.13 -38.16
CA PHE A 151 9.89 7.75 -38.33
C PHE A 151 10.02 7.32 -39.81
N ILE A 152 10.16 6.02 -40.07
CA ILE A 152 10.18 5.49 -41.44
C ILE A 152 8.75 5.03 -41.76
N PRO A 153 8.03 5.68 -42.70
CA PRO A 153 6.73 5.21 -43.14
C PRO A 153 6.96 3.99 -44.05
N LYS A 154 7.20 2.82 -43.45
CA LYS A 154 6.75 1.57 -44.07
C LYS A 154 5.25 1.55 -43.84
N ASP A 155 4.50 1.54 -44.95
CA ASP A 155 3.06 1.33 -45.07
C ASP A 155 2.31 1.40 -43.74
N LEU A 156 1.57 2.49 -43.50
CA LEU A 156 0.64 2.60 -42.37
C LEU A 156 -0.04 1.25 -42.19
N LEU A 157 0.29 0.57 -41.08
CA LEU A 157 -0.26 -0.75 -40.82
C LEU A 157 -1.79 -0.59 -40.80
N PRO A 158 -2.55 -1.50 -41.43
CA PRO A 158 -4.00 -1.43 -41.39
C PRO A 158 -4.46 -1.37 -39.93
N PRO A 159 -5.57 -0.65 -39.64
CA PRO A 159 -6.10 -0.54 -38.28
C PRO A 159 -6.24 -1.95 -37.69
N ARG A 160 -5.61 -2.20 -36.53
CA ARG A 160 -5.70 -3.52 -35.90
C ARG A 160 -7.01 -3.61 -35.14
N THR A 161 -8.04 -3.94 -35.90
CA THR A 161 -9.38 -4.26 -35.41
C THR A 161 -9.33 -5.59 -34.66
N GLN A 162 -10.04 -5.68 -33.52
CA GLN A 162 -10.32 -7.00 -32.95
C GLN A 162 -11.45 -7.64 -33.72
N TYR A 163 -11.20 -8.83 -34.23
CA TYR A 163 -12.23 -9.64 -34.84
C TYR A 163 -12.77 -10.65 -33.83
N THR A 164 -14.08 -10.84 -33.80
CA THR A 164 -14.64 -12.06 -33.24
C THR A 164 -14.23 -13.27 -34.09
N TRP A 165 -14.26 -14.47 -33.50
CA TRP A 165 -13.97 -15.72 -34.23
C TRP A 165 -14.67 -15.80 -35.59
N ASN A 166 -15.98 -15.56 -35.65
CA ASN A 166 -16.76 -15.67 -36.89
C ASN A 166 -16.39 -14.58 -37.91
N GLN A 167 -16.07 -13.36 -37.48
CA GLN A 167 -15.62 -12.30 -38.37
C GLN A 167 -14.24 -12.61 -38.94
N ALA A 168 -13.30 -13.08 -38.12
CA ALA A 168 -11.94 -13.42 -38.54
C ALA A 168 -11.92 -14.51 -39.62
N LEU A 169 -12.84 -15.47 -39.55
CA LEU A 169 -12.98 -16.52 -40.57
C LEU A 169 -13.38 -16.01 -41.95
N GLN A 170 -13.90 -14.79 -42.04
CA GLN A 170 -14.30 -14.13 -43.29
C GLN A 170 -13.23 -13.16 -43.83
N GLN A 171 -12.16 -12.92 -43.07
CA GLN A 171 -11.07 -12.04 -43.47
C GLN A 171 -9.90 -12.81 -44.10
N ASN A 172 -9.03 -12.09 -44.79
CA ASN A 172 -7.71 -12.60 -45.15
C ASN A 172 -6.93 -12.94 -43.85
N PRO A 173 -6.49 -14.19 -43.63
CA PRO A 173 -5.83 -14.56 -42.38
C PRO A 173 -4.56 -13.77 -42.07
N LEU A 174 -3.88 -13.25 -43.08
CA LEU A 174 -2.68 -12.42 -42.91
C LEU A 174 -2.98 -10.97 -42.46
N GLU A 175 -4.24 -10.56 -42.51
CA GLU A 175 -4.71 -9.23 -42.09
C GLU A 175 -5.43 -9.26 -40.73
N VAL A 176 -5.53 -10.44 -40.10
CA VAL A 176 -6.08 -10.59 -38.76
C VAL A 176 -4.96 -10.46 -37.74
N TYR A 177 -5.00 -9.35 -37.00
CA TYR A 177 -4.01 -9.06 -35.95
C TYR A 177 -4.57 -9.16 -34.54
N GLY A 178 -5.89 -9.00 -34.37
CA GLY A 178 -6.57 -9.15 -33.08
C GLY A 178 -7.71 -10.14 -33.20
N LEU A 179 -7.77 -11.12 -32.30
CA LEU A 179 -8.79 -12.16 -32.28
C LEU A 179 -9.38 -12.32 -30.89
N ALA A 180 -10.70 -12.20 -30.81
CA ALA A 180 -11.50 -12.45 -29.63
C ALA A 180 -12.39 -13.68 -29.84
N ILE A 181 -12.23 -14.65 -28.95
CA ILE A 181 -13.02 -15.88 -28.90
C ILE A 181 -13.87 -15.83 -27.63
N GLY A 182 -15.07 -15.27 -27.76
CA GLY A 182 -16.05 -15.09 -26.68
C GLY A 182 -16.90 -16.33 -26.42
N LYS A 183 -18.14 -16.20 -25.94
CA LYS A 183 -19.03 -17.34 -25.62
C LYS A 183 -19.19 -18.32 -26.81
N GLY A 184 -18.88 -19.59 -26.54
CA GLY A 184 -18.98 -20.69 -27.49
C GLY A 184 -18.58 -22.02 -26.84
N VAL A 185 -18.48 -23.07 -27.66
CA VAL A 185 -18.01 -24.40 -27.26
C VAL A 185 -16.95 -24.84 -28.27
N PHE A 186 -15.75 -25.20 -27.79
CA PHE A 186 -14.77 -25.93 -28.57
C PHE A 186 -14.39 -27.21 -27.83
N ASP A 187 -14.65 -28.35 -28.48
CA ASP A 187 -14.28 -29.66 -27.94
C ASP A 187 -12.76 -29.89 -27.99
N ALA A 188 -12.04 -29.13 -28.83
CA ALA A 188 -10.59 -29.17 -28.99
C ALA A 188 -10.04 -27.80 -29.41
N PHE A 189 -8.72 -27.63 -29.31
CA PHE A 189 -8.07 -26.39 -29.76
C PHE A 189 -8.36 -26.12 -31.25
N PRO A 190 -8.83 -24.91 -31.62
CA PRO A 190 -9.23 -24.64 -32.99
C PRO A 190 -7.99 -24.41 -33.87
N GLU A 191 -7.46 -25.46 -34.53
CA GLU A 191 -6.24 -25.36 -35.36
C GLU A 191 -6.30 -24.27 -36.44
N LYS A 192 -7.49 -23.89 -36.90
CA LYS A 192 -7.68 -22.78 -37.83
C LYS A 192 -7.16 -21.44 -37.29
N LEU A 193 -7.07 -21.27 -35.96
CA LEU A 193 -6.41 -20.14 -35.31
C LEU A 193 -4.97 -19.96 -35.79
N LEU A 194 -4.26 -21.07 -36.04
CA LEU A 194 -2.86 -21.08 -36.46
C LEU A 194 -2.65 -20.52 -37.88
N THR A 195 -3.73 -20.26 -38.63
CA THR A 195 -3.67 -19.63 -39.96
C THR A 195 -3.48 -18.13 -39.88
N PHE A 196 -3.81 -17.50 -38.74
CA PHE A 196 -3.64 -16.07 -38.51
C PHE A 196 -2.18 -15.75 -38.12
N LYS A 197 -1.26 -15.85 -39.08
CA LYS A 197 0.20 -15.79 -38.82
C LYS A 197 0.70 -14.44 -38.29
N ASN A 198 -0.04 -13.37 -38.51
CA ASN A 198 0.29 -12.03 -38.04
C ASN A 198 -0.49 -11.65 -36.76
N LEU A 199 -1.10 -12.63 -36.08
CA LEU A 199 -1.86 -12.38 -34.87
C LEU A 199 -0.96 -11.81 -33.76
N GLU A 200 -1.39 -10.71 -33.17
CA GLU A 200 -0.70 -10.01 -32.09
C GLU A 200 -1.46 -10.04 -30.77
N ASP A 201 -2.78 -9.97 -30.83
CA ASP A 201 -3.64 -10.02 -29.65
C ASP A 201 -4.59 -11.21 -29.75
N LEU A 202 -4.49 -12.12 -28.78
CA LEU A 202 -5.39 -13.24 -28.63
C LEU A 202 -6.13 -13.16 -27.30
N TRP A 203 -7.46 -13.10 -27.36
CA TRP A 203 -8.33 -13.21 -26.19
C TRP A 203 -9.26 -14.42 -26.35
N ILE A 204 -9.31 -15.27 -25.33
CA ILE A 204 -10.19 -16.43 -25.24
C ILE A 204 -10.90 -16.35 -23.89
N GLY A 205 -12.23 -16.23 -23.87
CA GLY A 205 -12.95 -16.07 -22.61
C GLY A 205 -14.44 -16.36 -22.71
N GLY A 206 -15.05 -16.70 -21.55
CA GLY A 206 -16.48 -17.01 -21.48
C GLY A 206 -16.87 -18.32 -22.17
N GLN A 207 -15.91 -19.22 -22.40
CA GLN A 207 -16.18 -20.55 -22.93
C GLN A 207 -16.70 -21.44 -21.79
N THR A 208 -17.93 -21.93 -21.90
CA THR A 208 -18.50 -22.81 -20.85
C THR A 208 -17.90 -24.21 -20.87
N GLN A 209 -17.23 -24.60 -21.97
CA GLN A 209 -16.70 -25.95 -22.20
C GLN A 209 -15.42 -25.94 -23.06
N PHE A 210 -14.48 -25.00 -22.86
CA PHE A 210 -13.15 -25.10 -23.49
C PHE A 210 -12.34 -26.21 -22.82
N ASN A 211 -12.55 -27.45 -23.26
CA ASN A 211 -11.99 -28.66 -22.64
C ASN A 211 -10.52 -28.91 -23.02
N VAL A 212 -9.81 -27.84 -23.38
CA VAL A 212 -8.40 -27.87 -23.73
C VAL A 212 -7.60 -27.87 -22.43
N LYS A 213 -7.03 -29.04 -22.10
CA LYS A 213 -6.18 -29.21 -20.90
C LYS A 213 -4.81 -28.54 -21.05
N GLU A 214 -4.35 -28.37 -22.28
CA GLU A 214 -3.03 -27.85 -22.61
C GLU A 214 -3.10 -26.96 -23.85
N LEU A 215 -2.44 -25.81 -23.81
CA LEU A 215 -2.21 -25.05 -25.04
C LEU A 215 -1.25 -25.84 -25.92
N PRO A 216 -1.63 -26.17 -27.17
CA PRO A 216 -0.76 -26.97 -28.02
C PRO A 216 0.49 -26.17 -28.35
N ASP A 217 1.62 -26.86 -28.39
CA ASP A 217 2.92 -26.27 -28.74
C ASP A 217 2.90 -25.45 -30.04
N THR A 218 2.00 -25.80 -30.96
CA THR A 218 1.82 -25.10 -32.23
C THR A 218 1.30 -23.67 -32.07
N LEU A 219 0.62 -23.33 -30.97
CA LEU A 219 0.20 -21.95 -30.66
C LEU A 219 1.41 -21.03 -30.57
N PHE A 220 2.52 -21.49 -29.98
CA PHE A 220 3.74 -20.70 -29.81
C PHE A 220 4.49 -20.45 -31.14
N SER A 221 4.01 -21.02 -32.26
CA SER A 221 4.47 -20.64 -33.61
C SER A 221 3.93 -19.28 -34.09
N LEU A 222 2.95 -18.69 -33.39
CA LEU A 222 2.44 -17.34 -33.65
C LEU A 222 3.34 -16.28 -33.01
N VAL A 223 4.58 -16.19 -33.50
CA VAL A 223 5.65 -15.38 -32.92
C VAL A 223 5.39 -13.87 -32.89
N GLN A 224 4.32 -13.39 -33.54
CA GLN A 224 3.90 -11.99 -33.51
C GLN A 224 2.98 -11.65 -32.33
N LEU A 225 2.62 -12.64 -31.49
CA LEU A 225 1.80 -12.41 -30.31
C LEU A 225 2.51 -11.49 -29.31
N HIS A 226 1.83 -10.40 -28.95
CA HIS A 226 2.20 -9.47 -27.89
C HIS A 226 1.33 -9.69 -26.65
N THR A 227 0.08 -10.09 -26.84
CA THR A 227 -0.90 -10.24 -25.77
C THR A 227 -1.61 -11.58 -25.89
N ILE A 228 -1.56 -12.39 -24.83
CA ILE A 228 -2.38 -13.60 -24.70
C ILE A 228 -3.21 -13.47 -23.43
N ARG A 229 -4.54 -13.53 -23.59
CA ARG A 229 -5.49 -13.54 -22.47
C ARG A 229 -6.43 -14.71 -22.58
N ILE A 230 -6.47 -15.54 -21.55
CA ILE A 230 -7.32 -16.73 -21.47
C ILE A 230 -8.04 -16.72 -20.12
N TYR A 231 -9.37 -16.78 -20.15
CA TYR A 231 -10.21 -16.76 -18.96
C TYR A 231 -11.15 -17.97 -18.95
N GLY A 232 -11.27 -18.64 -17.79
CA GLY A 232 -12.28 -19.67 -17.58
C GLY A 232 -12.04 -20.92 -18.45
N SER A 233 -10.86 -21.52 -18.36
CA SER A 233 -10.45 -22.70 -19.16
C SER A 233 -10.04 -23.88 -18.27
N SER A 234 -9.89 -25.08 -18.84
CA SER A 234 -9.38 -26.26 -18.10
C SER A 234 -7.86 -26.47 -18.24
N ILE A 235 -7.12 -25.40 -18.57
CA ILE A 235 -5.68 -25.47 -18.82
C ILE A 235 -4.94 -25.73 -17.50
N HIS A 236 -4.11 -26.77 -17.46
CA HIS A 236 -3.36 -27.16 -16.26
C HIS A 236 -1.84 -26.97 -16.35
N GLN A 237 -1.29 -26.69 -17.54
CA GLN A 237 0.13 -26.39 -17.75
C GLN A 237 0.36 -25.46 -18.93
N ILE A 238 1.47 -24.72 -18.88
CA ILE A 238 2.02 -23.94 -19.99
C ILE A 238 3.29 -24.68 -20.46
N SER A 239 3.44 -24.87 -21.76
CA SER A 239 4.62 -25.52 -22.34
C SER A 239 5.87 -24.62 -22.25
N ASP A 240 7.05 -25.23 -22.11
CA ASP A 240 8.33 -24.54 -22.12
C ASP A 240 8.56 -23.74 -23.42
N LYS A 241 7.84 -24.06 -24.50
CA LYS A 241 7.90 -23.33 -25.77
C LYS A 241 7.29 -21.93 -25.73
N VAL A 242 6.70 -21.51 -24.60
CA VAL A 242 6.25 -20.13 -24.40
C VAL A 242 7.36 -19.13 -24.70
N ASN A 243 8.63 -19.49 -24.42
CA ASN A 243 9.81 -18.68 -24.72
C ASN A 243 10.01 -18.36 -26.20
N GLN A 244 9.29 -19.00 -27.13
CA GLN A 244 9.33 -18.69 -28.57
C GLN A 244 8.60 -17.38 -28.91
N LEU A 245 7.69 -16.95 -28.04
CA LEU A 245 6.93 -15.71 -28.22
C LEU A 245 7.77 -14.50 -27.79
N LYS A 246 8.85 -14.20 -28.51
CA LYS A 246 9.81 -13.15 -28.16
C LYS A 246 9.20 -11.73 -28.11
N ASN A 247 8.03 -11.54 -28.70
CA ASN A 247 7.29 -10.27 -28.67
C ASN A 247 6.23 -10.20 -27.56
N LEU A 248 6.07 -11.26 -26.75
CA LEU A 248 5.04 -11.32 -25.72
C LEU A 248 5.35 -10.31 -24.61
N GLU A 249 4.39 -9.41 -24.40
CA GLU A 249 4.42 -8.38 -23.35
C GLU A 249 3.48 -8.74 -22.20
N GLU A 250 2.34 -9.36 -22.51
CA GLU A 250 1.33 -9.71 -21.52
C GLU A 250 0.85 -11.15 -21.69
N LEU A 251 0.86 -11.90 -20.59
CA LEU A 251 0.32 -13.24 -20.50
C LEU A 251 -0.61 -13.35 -19.29
N CYS A 252 -1.91 -13.43 -19.57
CA CYS A 252 -2.96 -13.60 -18.58
C CYS A 252 -3.66 -14.94 -18.82
N ILE A 253 -3.57 -15.86 -17.86
CA ILE A 253 -4.34 -17.11 -17.85
C ILE A 253 -5.03 -17.22 -16.50
N GLU A 254 -6.28 -16.79 -16.43
CA GLU A 254 -7.03 -16.68 -15.17
C GLU A 254 -8.18 -17.68 -15.10
N SER A 255 -8.62 -17.98 -13.87
CA SER A 255 -9.74 -18.89 -13.60
C SER A 255 -9.60 -20.22 -14.34
N SER A 256 -8.38 -20.77 -14.33
CA SER A 256 -8.04 -22.04 -15.00
C SER A 256 -7.59 -23.08 -13.97
N GLN A 257 -6.78 -24.07 -14.35
CA GLN A 257 -6.34 -25.15 -13.46
C GLN A 257 -4.81 -25.29 -13.42
N LEU A 258 -4.08 -24.20 -13.72
CA LEU A 258 -2.61 -24.21 -13.78
C LEU A 258 -2.03 -24.64 -12.43
N LYS A 259 -1.14 -25.64 -12.44
CA LYS A 259 -0.46 -26.12 -11.23
C LYS A 259 0.97 -25.61 -11.09
N THR A 260 1.64 -25.43 -12.21
CA THR A 260 2.99 -24.90 -12.33
C THR A 260 3.08 -23.99 -13.55
N ILE A 261 4.12 -23.18 -13.62
CA ILE A 261 4.52 -22.43 -14.81
C ILE A 261 5.99 -22.77 -15.13
N PRO A 262 6.39 -22.82 -16.40
CA PRO A 262 7.73 -23.23 -16.81
C PRO A 262 8.77 -22.13 -16.54
N ASP A 263 10.00 -22.52 -16.19
CA ASP A 263 11.13 -21.58 -16.01
C ASP A 263 11.40 -20.73 -17.25
N SER A 264 11.08 -21.25 -18.44
CA SER A 264 11.29 -20.56 -19.71
C SER A 264 10.44 -19.29 -19.87
N ILE A 265 9.44 -19.07 -19.01
CA ILE A 265 8.70 -17.81 -18.95
C ILE A 265 9.62 -16.63 -18.59
N CYS A 266 10.67 -16.89 -17.78
CA CYS A 266 11.67 -15.90 -17.38
C CYS A 266 12.56 -15.45 -18.55
N GLU A 267 12.57 -16.19 -19.67
CA GLU A 267 13.39 -15.90 -20.85
C GLU A 267 12.69 -14.96 -21.86
N LEU A 268 11.48 -14.50 -21.55
CA LEU A 268 10.71 -13.62 -22.42
C LEU A 268 11.24 -12.18 -22.29
N PRO A 269 11.82 -11.61 -23.34
CA PRO A 269 12.57 -10.36 -23.22
C PRO A 269 11.67 -9.14 -23.07
N LEU A 270 10.40 -9.19 -23.48
CA LEU A 270 9.47 -8.05 -23.44
C LEU A 270 8.33 -8.23 -22.45
N LEU A 271 8.27 -9.35 -21.74
CA LEU A 271 7.17 -9.67 -20.83
C LEU A 271 7.15 -8.67 -19.65
N SER A 272 6.10 -7.87 -19.58
CA SER A 272 5.88 -6.84 -18.55
C SER A 272 4.79 -7.19 -17.57
N ASP A 273 3.77 -7.93 -18.01
CA ASP A 273 2.57 -8.18 -17.23
C ASP A 273 2.21 -9.67 -17.21
N LEU A 274 2.11 -10.23 -16.01
CA LEU A 274 1.69 -11.61 -15.78
C LEU A 274 0.46 -11.67 -14.89
N SER A 275 -0.55 -12.43 -15.29
CA SER A 275 -1.67 -12.76 -14.42
C SER A 275 -2.00 -14.25 -14.48
N PHE A 276 -1.96 -14.91 -13.34
CA PHE A 276 -2.36 -16.29 -13.12
C PHE A 276 -3.40 -16.41 -12.02
N ARG A 277 -4.24 -15.38 -11.88
CA ARG A 277 -5.29 -15.29 -10.86
C ARG A 277 -6.25 -16.48 -10.90
N TYR A 278 -6.70 -16.96 -9.74
CA TYR A 278 -7.67 -18.05 -9.60
C TYR A 278 -7.25 -19.33 -10.35
N ASN A 279 -6.05 -19.82 -10.06
CA ASN A 279 -5.55 -21.09 -10.59
C ASN A 279 -5.29 -22.08 -9.44
N LYS A 280 -4.42 -23.07 -9.67
CA LYS A 280 -4.02 -24.07 -8.68
C LYS A 280 -2.50 -24.09 -8.48
N LEU A 281 -1.84 -22.94 -8.66
CA LEU A 281 -0.38 -22.84 -8.56
C LEU A 281 0.07 -23.17 -7.14
N ILE A 282 1.08 -24.02 -7.03
CA ILE A 282 1.69 -24.40 -5.75
C ILE A 282 3.09 -23.80 -5.55
N GLU A 283 3.72 -23.37 -6.64
CA GLU A 283 5.04 -22.72 -6.67
C GLU A 283 5.17 -21.84 -7.92
N LEU A 284 6.18 -20.96 -7.91
CA LEU A 284 6.64 -20.20 -9.08
C LEU A 284 8.12 -20.53 -9.35
N PRO A 285 8.59 -20.37 -10.60
CA PRO A 285 10.01 -20.43 -10.95
C PRO A 285 10.86 -19.54 -10.06
N GLU A 286 12.01 -20.04 -9.60
CA GLU A 286 12.94 -19.25 -8.80
C GLU A 286 13.52 -18.06 -9.61
N CYS A 287 13.43 -18.09 -10.93
CA CYS A 287 13.85 -17.00 -11.81
C CYS A 287 12.81 -15.89 -12.02
N ILE A 288 11.59 -16.01 -11.48
CA ILE A 288 10.47 -15.13 -11.88
C ILE A 288 10.78 -13.63 -11.69
N GLY A 289 11.43 -13.26 -10.58
CA GLY A 289 11.82 -11.87 -10.34
C GLY A 289 13.08 -11.40 -11.07
N THR A 290 13.73 -12.29 -11.82
CA THR A 290 14.84 -11.92 -12.73
C THR A 290 14.39 -11.72 -14.18
N THR A 291 13.08 -11.83 -14.44
CA THR A 291 12.51 -11.59 -15.76
C THR A 291 12.76 -10.13 -16.18
N PRO A 292 13.45 -9.86 -17.31
CA PRO A 292 14.09 -8.56 -17.56
C PRO A 292 13.21 -7.32 -17.53
N ASN A 293 11.93 -7.46 -17.90
CA ASN A 293 11.00 -6.34 -18.05
C ASN A 293 9.70 -6.53 -17.24
N LEU A 294 9.65 -7.52 -16.35
CA LEU A 294 8.45 -7.83 -15.58
C LEU A 294 8.18 -6.71 -14.56
N LYS A 295 7.04 -6.04 -14.71
CA LYS A 295 6.62 -4.92 -13.86
C LYS A 295 5.55 -5.33 -12.87
N MET A 296 4.65 -6.21 -13.29
CA MET A 296 3.52 -6.63 -12.49
C MET A 296 3.26 -8.13 -12.62
N ILE A 297 3.00 -8.77 -11.49
CA ILE A 297 2.52 -10.14 -11.41
C ILE A 297 1.30 -10.24 -10.50
N ASN A 298 0.22 -10.87 -10.98
CA ASN A 298 -0.96 -11.21 -10.18
C ASN A 298 -1.11 -12.73 -10.06
N ILE A 299 -1.06 -13.22 -8.82
CA ILE A 299 -1.14 -14.64 -8.45
C ILE A 299 -2.16 -14.89 -7.33
N GLU A 300 -3.10 -13.96 -7.09
CA GLU A 300 -4.21 -14.15 -6.15
C GLU A 300 -5.04 -15.40 -6.48
N GLY A 301 -5.65 -16.01 -5.47
CA GLY A 301 -6.49 -17.20 -5.60
C GLY A 301 -5.72 -18.44 -6.03
N ASN A 302 -4.55 -18.68 -5.43
CA ASN A 302 -3.72 -19.87 -5.67
C ASN A 302 -3.38 -20.59 -4.34
N TYR A 303 -2.62 -21.69 -4.40
CA TYR A 303 -2.35 -22.58 -3.26
C TYR A 303 -0.84 -22.77 -3.02
N PHE A 304 -0.10 -21.66 -2.94
CA PHE A 304 1.35 -21.70 -2.79
C PHE A 304 1.78 -22.40 -1.50
N LYS A 305 2.76 -23.30 -1.63
CA LYS A 305 3.50 -23.85 -0.49
C LYS A 305 4.82 -23.13 -0.26
N LYS A 306 5.35 -22.54 -1.33
CA LYS A 306 6.58 -21.77 -1.34
C LYS A 306 6.46 -20.68 -2.40
N ILE A 307 6.93 -19.49 -2.05
CA ILE A 307 7.12 -18.37 -2.96
C ILE A 307 8.64 -18.20 -3.18
N PRO A 308 9.12 -18.01 -4.42
CA PRO A 308 10.54 -17.85 -4.69
C PRO A 308 11.07 -16.52 -4.14
N LYS A 309 12.30 -16.51 -3.63
CA LYS A 309 12.88 -15.29 -3.03
C LYS A 309 13.05 -14.17 -4.05
N SER A 310 13.29 -14.52 -5.31
CA SER A 310 13.46 -13.53 -6.38
C SER A 310 12.23 -12.67 -6.59
N ILE A 311 11.03 -13.12 -6.22
CA ILE A 311 9.79 -12.41 -6.52
C ILE A 311 9.77 -11.00 -5.95
N THR A 312 10.47 -10.74 -4.84
CA THR A 312 10.57 -9.40 -4.22
C THR A 312 11.27 -8.37 -5.12
N ALA A 313 11.93 -8.81 -6.19
CA ALA A 313 12.49 -7.92 -7.21
C ALA A 313 11.45 -7.44 -8.24
N VAL A 314 10.25 -8.03 -8.27
CA VAL A 314 9.16 -7.58 -9.13
C VAL A 314 8.51 -6.33 -8.50
N PRO A 315 8.40 -5.20 -9.23
CA PRO A 315 7.92 -3.94 -8.66
C PRO A 315 6.50 -3.98 -8.08
N SER A 316 5.60 -4.76 -8.69
CA SER A 316 4.21 -4.89 -8.25
C SER A 316 3.78 -6.35 -8.21
N ILE A 317 3.37 -6.81 -7.03
CA ILE A 317 2.95 -8.20 -6.79
C ILE A 317 1.56 -8.16 -6.16
N LYS A 318 0.60 -8.84 -6.78
CA LYS A 318 -0.72 -9.11 -6.20
C LYS A 318 -0.79 -10.57 -5.81
N VAL A 319 -1.00 -10.84 -4.53
CA VAL A 319 -0.99 -12.17 -3.93
C VAL A 319 -1.94 -12.18 -2.74
N ASP A 320 -2.54 -13.34 -2.44
CA ASP A 320 -3.43 -13.48 -1.29
C ASP A 320 -2.69 -13.12 0.01
N ARG A 321 -3.39 -12.42 0.92
CA ARG A 321 -2.83 -11.88 2.18
C ARG A 321 -2.12 -12.95 3.01
N LYS A 322 -2.66 -14.17 3.08
CA LYS A 322 -2.01 -15.33 3.74
C LYS A 322 -0.57 -15.62 3.31
N TYR A 323 -0.18 -15.23 2.10
CA TYR A 323 1.19 -15.40 1.61
C TYR A 323 2.08 -14.19 1.88
N GLN A 324 1.56 -13.05 2.37
CA GLN A 324 2.35 -11.84 2.66
C GLN A 324 3.54 -12.13 3.58
N LYS A 325 3.41 -13.04 4.55
CA LYS A 325 4.52 -13.49 5.42
C LYS A 325 5.72 -14.05 4.65
N LEU A 326 5.50 -14.61 3.45
CA LEU A 326 6.58 -15.10 2.58
C LEU A 326 7.37 -13.97 1.90
N PHE A 327 6.84 -12.74 1.91
CA PHE A 327 7.45 -11.53 1.35
C PHE A 327 8.00 -10.59 2.43
N MET A 328 7.59 -10.76 3.69
CA MET A 328 8.08 -9.92 4.78
C MET A 328 9.55 -10.22 5.06
N ASP A 329 10.35 -9.16 5.21
CA ASP A 329 11.70 -9.29 5.74
C ASP A 329 11.61 -9.67 7.21
N THR A 330 11.67 -10.95 7.52
CA THR A 330 11.64 -11.44 8.91
C THR A 330 12.93 -11.11 9.67
N SER A 331 13.93 -10.47 9.02
CA SER A 331 15.19 -10.10 9.66
C SER A 331 15.14 -8.70 10.26
N TYR A 332 14.58 -8.56 11.46
CA TYR A 332 14.77 -7.33 12.23
C TYR A 332 16.20 -7.24 12.78
N ARG A 333 16.90 -6.16 12.45
CA ARG A 333 18.30 -5.94 12.86
C ARG A 333 18.37 -4.97 14.03
N SER A 334 18.05 -5.46 15.23
CA SER A 334 18.27 -4.70 16.46
C SER A 334 19.76 -4.62 16.81
N ASN A 335 20.16 -3.52 17.47
CA ASN A 335 21.48 -3.41 18.11
C ASN A 335 21.56 -4.21 19.42
N ASN A 336 20.44 -4.73 19.92
CA ASN A 336 20.41 -5.58 21.11
C ASN A 336 20.81 -7.02 20.76
N PRO A 337 21.92 -7.54 21.31
CA PRO A 337 22.35 -8.91 21.05
C PRO A 337 21.61 -9.96 21.89
N ASP A 338 20.91 -9.54 22.95
CA ASP A 338 20.35 -10.44 23.95
C ASP A 338 18.90 -10.85 23.63
N PRO A 339 18.49 -12.09 23.98
CA PRO A 339 17.11 -12.51 23.86
C PRO A 339 16.20 -11.72 24.82
N ILE A 340 14.96 -11.52 24.42
CA ILE A 340 13.94 -10.86 25.23
C ILE A 340 13.08 -11.91 25.94
N ASP A 341 12.72 -11.62 27.19
CA ASP A 341 11.71 -12.40 27.91
C ASP A 341 10.31 -12.01 27.40
N GLU A 342 9.76 -12.81 26.48
CA GLU A 342 8.46 -12.59 25.86
C GLU A 342 7.29 -12.61 26.87
N SER A 343 7.45 -13.32 27.99
CA SER A 343 6.39 -13.42 29.01
C SER A 343 6.05 -12.05 29.62
N LEU A 344 6.96 -11.08 29.57
CA LEU A 344 6.74 -9.74 30.08
C LEU A 344 5.64 -8.96 29.35
N PHE A 345 5.25 -9.39 28.15
CA PHE A 345 4.33 -8.67 27.26
C PHE A 345 2.93 -9.28 27.17
N ASP A 346 2.74 -10.51 27.66
CA ASP A 346 1.47 -11.22 27.58
C ASP A 346 0.88 -11.52 28.97
N LEU A 347 -0.35 -12.08 28.98
CA LEU A 347 -1.08 -12.37 30.22
C LEU A 347 -0.46 -13.52 31.04
N SER A 348 0.48 -14.30 30.50
CA SER A 348 1.07 -15.44 31.21
C SER A 348 1.83 -15.05 32.47
N TYR A 349 2.36 -13.82 32.50
CA TYR A 349 3.05 -13.25 33.66
C TYR A 349 2.09 -12.78 34.76
N TYR A 350 0.78 -12.68 34.47
CA TYR A 350 -0.26 -12.13 35.35
C TYR A 350 -1.31 -13.20 35.69
N PRO A 351 -0.98 -14.17 36.57
CA PRO A 351 -1.82 -15.35 36.81
C PRO A 351 -3.18 -15.02 37.42
N GLU A 352 -3.29 -13.96 38.24
CA GLU A 352 -4.56 -13.55 38.83
C GLU A 352 -5.50 -12.96 37.77
N GLU A 353 -4.98 -12.11 36.89
CA GLU A 353 -5.69 -11.53 35.75
C GLU A 353 -6.10 -12.62 34.75
N LYS A 354 -5.22 -13.60 34.50
CA LYS A 354 -5.55 -14.78 33.68
C LYS A 354 -6.73 -15.58 34.24
N ILE A 355 -6.80 -15.77 35.56
CA ILE A 355 -7.93 -16.42 36.21
C ILE A 355 -9.21 -15.58 36.09
N LYS A 356 -9.12 -14.25 36.26
CA LYS A 356 -10.27 -13.35 36.08
C LYS A 356 -10.83 -13.44 34.66
N LEU A 357 -9.97 -13.38 33.64
CA LEU A 357 -10.37 -13.54 32.25
C LEU A 357 -11.03 -14.89 32.01
N LYS A 358 -10.43 -15.97 32.50
CA LYS A 358 -11.01 -17.31 32.35
C LYS A 358 -12.42 -17.39 32.94
N ASN A 359 -12.63 -16.86 34.15
CA ASN A 359 -13.96 -16.84 34.77
C ASN A 359 -14.95 -15.97 33.99
N ALA A 360 -14.49 -14.87 33.37
CA ALA A 360 -15.33 -14.04 32.52
C ALA A 360 -15.73 -14.78 31.23
N ILE A 361 -14.78 -15.47 30.58
CA ILE A 361 -15.06 -16.33 29.41
C ILE A 361 -16.11 -17.39 29.75
N GLU A 362 -15.97 -18.08 30.89
CA GLU A 362 -16.93 -19.10 31.35
C GLU A 362 -18.34 -18.56 31.62
N SER A 363 -18.48 -17.23 31.76
CA SER A 363 -19.77 -16.57 31.96
C SER A 363 -20.48 -16.19 30.65
N ILE A 364 -19.78 -16.26 29.52
CA ILE A 364 -20.27 -15.88 28.18
C ILE A 364 -20.22 -17.12 27.27
N PRO A 365 -21.35 -17.84 27.08
CA PRO A 365 -21.40 -19.06 26.28
C PRO A 365 -20.82 -18.92 24.87
N GLU A 366 -21.07 -17.79 24.21
CA GLU A 366 -20.71 -17.48 22.83
C GLU A 366 -19.19 -17.50 22.57
N VAL A 367 -18.38 -17.21 23.60
CA VAL A 367 -16.91 -17.17 23.48
C VAL A 367 -16.20 -18.35 24.16
N THR A 368 -16.97 -19.24 24.81
CA THR A 368 -16.42 -20.32 25.64
C THR A 368 -15.63 -21.34 24.81
N GLU A 369 -16.09 -21.67 23.60
CA GLU A 369 -15.39 -22.60 22.70
C GLU A 369 -14.03 -22.06 22.23
N CYS A 370 -13.89 -20.73 22.19
CA CYS A 370 -12.67 -20.03 21.80
C CYS A 370 -11.79 -19.63 23.00
N SER A 371 -11.99 -20.23 24.18
CA SER A 371 -11.30 -19.85 25.41
C SER A 371 -9.77 -19.85 25.29
N ASP A 372 -9.19 -20.89 24.71
CA ASP A 372 -7.73 -21.00 24.56
C ASP A 372 -7.18 -19.93 23.61
N LEU A 373 -7.87 -19.66 22.49
CA LEU A 373 -7.51 -18.60 21.54
C LEU A 373 -7.49 -17.23 22.23
N ILE A 374 -8.54 -16.90 22.98
CA ILE A 374 -8.65 -15.63 23.71
C ILE A 374 -7.54 -15.53 24.75
N LEU A 375 -7.33 -16.57 25.57
CA LEU A 375 -6.32 -16.56 26.64
C LEU A 375 -4.88 -16.44 26.10
N ASP A 376 -4.59 -17.00 24.94
CA ASP A 376 -3.24 -17.00 24.37
C ASP A 376 -2.86 -15.67 23.71
N TYR A 377 -3.81 -14.96 23.12
CA TYR A 377 -3.55 -13.69 22.44
C TYR A 377 -3.93 -12.45 23.26
N THR A 378 -4.56 -12.62 24.42
CA THR A 378 -4.82 -11.50 25.34
C THR A 378 -3.52 -10.93 25.91
N THR A 379 -3.44 -9.61 25.95
CA THR A 379 -2.32 -8.86 26.52
C THR A 379 -2.70 -8.20 27.84
N MET A 380 -1.69 -7.97 28.68
CA MET A 380 -1.85 -7.11 29.85
C MET A 380 -1.60 -5.66 29.43
N ALA A 381 -2.67 -4.88 29.38
CA ALA A 381 -2.62 -3.47 29.01
C ALA A 381 -2.46 -2.58 30.25
N THR A 382 -2.01 -1.36 30.01
CA THR A 382 -2.08 -0.28 31.00
C THR A 382 -2.90 0.87 30.45
N TYR A 383 -4.03 1.13 31.08
CA TYR A 383 -4.93 2.22 30.74
C TYR A 383 -4.47 3.52 31.39
N LEU A 384 -4.51 4.60 30.61
CA LEU A 384 -4.21 5.95 31.04
C LEU A 384 -5.52 6.61 31.48
N MET A 385 -5.67 6.75 32.78
CA MET A 385 -6.88 7.28 33.42
C MET A 385 -6.74 8.78 33.60
N PRO A 386 -7.61 9.62 33.01
CA PRO A 386 -7.50 11.07 33.14
C PRO A 386 -7.88 11.53 34.55
N ASP A 387 -7.07 12.44 35.09
CA ASP A 387 -7.38 13.23 36.27
C ASP A 387 -7.76 14.64 35.81
N LYS A 388 -9.06 14.83 35.54
CA LYS A 388 -9.60 16.12 35.05
C LYS A 388 -9.69 17.19 36.15
N GLU A 389 -9.48 16.82 37.42
CA GLU A 389 -9.53 17.77 38.53
C GLU A 389 -8.17 18.47 38.75
N ASP A 390 -7.07 17.83 38.36
CA ASP A 390 -5.73 18.41 38.45
C ASP A 390 -5.42 19.43 37.33
N LYS A 391 -5.84 20.68 37.56
CA LYS A 391 -5.56 21.81 36.66
C LYS A 391 -4.13 22.34 36.75
N ASN A 392 -3.35 21.93 37.76
CA ASN A 392 -2.00 22.46 38.02
C ASN A 392 -0.96 21.35 37.89
N ILE A 393 -0.92 20.72 36.72
CA ILE A 393 -0.04 19.59 36.42
C ILE A 393 1.42 19.93 36.70
N ALA A 394 2.02 19.24 37.67
CA ALA A 394 3.41 19.42 38.04
C ALA A 394 4.37 19.14 36.86
N VAL A 395 5.52 19.81 36.84
CA VAL A 395 6.55 19.56 35.82
C VAL A 395 7.09 18.14 36.01
N GLY A 396 7.11 17.35 34.93
CA GLY A 396 7.58 15.96 34.95
C GLY A 396 6.51 14.93 35.37
N ALA A 397 5.26 15.35 35.55
CA ALA A 397 4.13 14.43 35.71
C ALA A 397 3.74 13.80 34.36
N SER A 398 3.21 12.58 34.36
CA SER A 398 2.63 12.00 33.14
C SER A 398 1.38 12.77 32.72
N LYS A 399 1.27 13.13 31.44
CA LYS A 399 0.12 13.84 30.89
C LYS A 399 -0.03 13.58 29.39
N VAL A 400 -1.24 13.83 28.90
CA VAL A 400 -1.53 13.98 27.46
C VAL A 400 -1.85 15.44 27.17
N GLY A 401 -1.49 15.90 25.97
CA GLY A 401 -1.71 17.28 25.54
C GLY A 401 -0.90 18.32 26.33
N GLY A 402 -1.15 19.60 26.02
CA GLY A 402 -0.44 20.74 26.58
C GLY A 402 0.99 20.89 26.05
N ASN A 403 1.82 21.55 26.84
CA ASN A 403 3.22 21.80 26.48
C ASN A 403 4.13 20.73 27.10
N PRO A 404 5.13 20.18 26.39
CA PRO A 404 6.03 19.18 26.94
C PRO A 404 6.94 19.76 28.02
N ASP A 405 7.30 18.93 29.00
CA ASP A 405 8.28 19.27 30.04
C ASP A 405 9.66 18.75 29.65
N LEU A 406 10.40 19.48 28.81
CA LEU A 406 11.66 19.04 28.22
C LEU A 406 12.87 19.39 29.11
N PRO A 407 13.98 18.63 29.06
CA PRO A 407 15.25 19.08 29.65
C PRO A 407 15.66 20.45 29.10
N LYS A 408 16.21 21.32 29.96
CA LYS A 408 16.69 22.68 29.58
C LYS A 408 17.56 22.75 28.33
N THR A 409 18.32 21.70 28.06
CA THR A 409 19.27 21.63 26.94
C THR A 409 18.65 21.11 25.65
N TRP A 410 17.40 20.66 25.69
CA TRP A 410 16.71 20.09 24.54
C TRP A 410 15.88 21.15 23.84
N GLU A 411 15.86 21.07 22.53
CA GLU A 411 14.94 21.82 21.71
C GLU A 411 13.69 20.98 21.41
N HIS A 412 12.58 21.67 21.13
CA HIS A 412 11.37 21.02 20.64
C HIS A 412 11.64 20.44 19.24
N PRO A 413 11.21 19.20 18.94
CA PRO A 413 11.35 18.62 17.60
C PRO A 413 10.69 19.48 16.52
N LYS A 414 11.38 19.60 15.37
CA LYS A 414 11.04 20.47 14.24
C LYS A 414 11.14 19.73 12.92
N SER A 415 10.28 20.07 11.97
CA SER A 415 10.37 19.62 10.58
C SER A 415 11.49 20.34 9.84
N ASN A 416 11.81 19.88 8.63
CA ASN A 416 12.77 20.54 7.76
C ASN A 416 12.34 21.98 7.39
N LYS A 417 11.04 22.29 7.48
CA LYS A 417 10.48 23.63 7.23
C LYS A 417 10.52 24.52 8.47
N GLY A 418 10.91 23.99 9.63
CA GLY A 418 11.00 24.71 10.91
C GLY A 418 9.75 24.62 11.80
N SER A 419 8.64 24.10 11.28
CA SER A 419 7.39 23.87 12.05
C SER A 419 7.62 22.83 13.14
N LEU A 420 7.04 23.05 14.32
CA LEU A 420 7.15 22.11 15.44
C LEU A 420 6.31 20.85 15.18
N TYR A 421 6.84 19.69 15.59
CA TYR A 421 6.03 18.48 15.64
C TYR A 421 4.91 18.65 16.69
N VAL A 422 3.79 17.96 16.51
CA VAL A 422 2.69 18.00 17.49
C VAL A 422 3.06 17.13 18.70
N PHE A 423 2.99 17.71 19.90
CA PHE A 423 3.17 16.97 21.15
C PHE A 423 1.88 16.29 21.58
N HIS A 424 1.93 14.98 21.83
CA HIS A 424 0.76 14.21 22.24
C HIS A 424 0.78 13.80 23.71
N ALA A 425 1.91 13.32 24.20
CA ALA A 425 1.99 12.78 25.55
C ALA A 425 3.42 12.82 26.11
N GLN A 426 3.51 12.90 27.44
CA GLN A 426 4.73 12.54 28.17
C GLN A 426 4.38 11.52 29.25
N ILE A 427 5.24 10.51 29.40
CA ILE A 427 5.07 9.44 30.37
C ILE A 427 6.27 9.45 31.30
N ASN A 428 6.01 9.64 32.59
CA ASN A 428 7.02 9.44 33.62
C ASN A 428 7.16 7.94 33.88
N CYS A 429 8.32 7.39 33.56
CA CYS A 429 8.52 5.95 33.64
C CYS A 429 8.56 5.44 35.09
N GLU A 430 8.84 6.29 36.08
CA GLU A 430 8.71 5.90 37.50
C GLU A 430 7.24 5.66 37.89
N GLU A 431 6.30 6.43 37.30
CA GLU A 431 4.86 6.26 37.51
C GLU A 431 4.30 5.04 36.75
N ALA A 432 4.77 4.80 35.53
CA ALA A 432 4.22 3.76 34.64
C ALA A 432 4.85 2.36 34.84
N SER A 433 6.13 2.27 35.22
CA SER A 433 6.86 1.00 35.15
C SER A 433 6.42 -0.05 36.18
N SER A 434 5.67 0.32 37.22
CA SER A 434 5.04 -0.67 38.10
C SER A 434 3.98 -1.51 37.40
N TYR A 435 3.35 -0.95 36.36
CA TYR A 435 2.28 -1.57 35.57
C TYR A 435 2.82 -2.37 34.39
N GLN A 436 3.93 -1.92 33.79
CA GLN A 436 4.61 -2.64 32.70
C GLN A 436 6.10 -2.85 33.01
N LYS A 437 6.51 -4.11 33.17
CA LYS A 437 7.86 -4.45 33.66
C LYS A 437 8.97 -4.19 32.66
N TYR A 438 8.66 -4.16 31.37
CA TYR A 438 9.62 -3.89 30.30
C TYR A 438 9.87 -2.39 30.08
N LEU A 439 9.04 -1.50 30.64
CA LEU A 439 9.27 -0.05 30.54
C LEU A 439 10.52 0.36 31.35
N PRO A 440 11.22 1.44 30.95
CA PRO A 440 12.31 1.98 31.74
C PRO A 440 11.88 2.25 33.19
N ARG A 441 12.78 2.04 34.17
CA ARG A 441 12.44 2.25 35.59
C ARG A 441 12.46 3.70 36.03
N LYS A 442 13.09 4.57 35.25
CA LYS A 442 13.25 6.00 35.50
C LYS A 442 13.26 6.75 34.19
N GLY A 443 13.03 8.05 34.28
CA GLY A 443 13.09 8.95 33.14
C GLY A 443 11.73 9.37 32.62
N MET A 444 11.77 10.11 31.51
CA MET A 444 10.60 10.60 30.79
C MET A 444 10.63 10.10 29.36
N LEU A 445 9.49 9.63 28.88
CA LEU A 445 9.19 9.43 27.47
C LEU A 445 8.35 10.60 26.96
N TYR A 446 8.59 11.02 25.73
CA TYR A 446 7.83 12.06 25.06
C TYR A 446 7.43 11.59 23.67
N PHE A 447 6.19 11.84 23.28
CA PHE A 447 5.61 11.38 22.02
C PHE A 447 5.24 12.59 21.17
N PHE A 448 5.86 12.66 20.00
CA PHE A 448 5.63 13.69 19.01
C PHE A 448 5.32 13.05 17.66
N VAL A 449 4.48 13.71 16.87
CA VAL A 449 4.18 13.27 15.52
C VAL A 449 4.20 14.41 14.53
N ASN A 450 4.58 14.07 13.29
CA ASN A 450 4.39 14.93 12.14
C ASN A 450 3.07 14.52 11.44
N ASP A 451 2.03 15.34 11.57
CA ASP A 451 0.71 15.05 11.03
C ASP A 451 0.59 15.36 9.51
N GLU A 452 1.40 16.30 8.98
CA GLU A 452 1.54 16.56 7.55
C GLU A 452 1.85 15.28 6.75
N GLU A 453 2.45 14.27 7.39
CA GLU A 453 2.81 13.00 6.77
C GLU A 453 2.06 11.81 7.39
N TYR A 454 0.81 11.97 7.85
CA TYR A 454 -0.06 10.88 8.33
C TYR A 454 0.62 10.02 9.41
N ALA A 455 1.31 10.67 10.33
CA ALA A 455 2.11 10.02 11.36
C ALA A 455 3.30 9.15 10.89
N GLN A 456 3.72 9.22 9.62
CA GLN A 456 4.81 8.38 9.10
C GLN A 456 6.20 8.70 9.70
N LYS A 457 6.36 9.85 10.35
CA LYS A 457 7.59 10.25 11.05
C LYS A 457 7.30 10.58 12.50
N PRO A 458 7.07 9.59 13.38
CA PRO A 458 6.98 9.88 14.81
C PRO A 458 8.37 10.23 15.36
N ILE A 459 8.40 11.04 16.41
CA ILE A 459 9.58 11.26 17.24
C ILE A 459 9.24 10.86 18.66
N VAL A 460 9.88 9.81 19.16
CA VAL A 460 9.81 9.41 20.57
C VAL A 460 11.14 9.70 21.23
N LEU A 461 11.13 10.57 22.23
CA LEU A 461 12.33 10.94 22.98
C LEU A 461 12.33 10.30 24.35
N TYR A 462 13.51 9.92 24.83
CA TYR A 462 13.72 9.35 26.16
C TYR A 462 14.89 10.03 26.88
N THR A 463 14.69 10.39 28.14
CA THR A 463 15.76 10.91 29.01
C THR A 463 15.65 10.32 30.41
N GLU A 464 16.78 9.86 30.97
CA GLU A 464 16.87 9.55 32.41
C GLU A 464 17.08 10.81 33.27
N ASN A 465 17.51 11.93 32.66
CA ASN A 465 17.76 13.17 33.39
C ASN A 465 16.48 13.99 33.54
N VAL A 466 15.82 13.82 34.68
CA VAL A 466 14.57 14.52 35.04
C VAL A 466 14.75 15.70 36.00
N LYS A 467 16.00 16.08 36.32
CA LYS A 467 16.29 17.10 37.35
C LYS A 467 16.10 18.54 36.87
N ASP A 468 16.18 18.76 35.55
CA ASP A 468 16.19 20.08 34.92
C ASP A 468 15.11 20.23 33.86
N LEU A 469 13.94 19.61 34.10
CA LEU A 469 12.80 19.75 33.20
C LEU A 469 12.22 21.16 33.30
N LEU A 470 11.90 21.75 32.15
CA LEU A 470 11.15 23.00 32.04
C LEU A 470 9.97 22.78 31.11
N ARG A 471 8.81 23.31 31.51
CA ARG A 471 7.64 23.35 30.63
C ARG A 471 7.93 24.27 29.46
N TYR A 472 7.99 23.70 28.27
CA TYR A 472 8.19 24.45 27.03
C TYR A 472 7.12 25.54 26.91
N GLN A 473 7.49 26.71 26.39
CA GLN A 473 6.57 27.80 26.13
C GLN A 473 6.54 28.04 24.62
N TYR A 474 5.36 27.94 24.03
CA TYR A 474 5.16 28.24 22.61
C TYR A 474 5.02 29.76 22.43
N ASP A 475 5.63 30.28 21.37
CA ASP A 475 5.42 31.66 20.95
C ASP A 475 4.06 31.79 20.25
N GLU A 476 3.46 32.99 20.25
CA GLU A 476 2.15 33.24 19.62
C GLU A 476 2.11 32.88 18.13
N ASN A 477 3.25 32.92 17.46
CA ASN A 477 3.40 32.60 16.02
C ASN A 477 3.99 31.20 15.79
N THR A 478 3.90 30.30 16.77
CA THR A 478 4.41 28.93 16.60
C THR A 478 3.57 28.18 15.57
N GLU A 479 4.22 27.74 14.50
CA GLU A 479 3.63 26.86 13.50
C GLU A 479 3.91 25.41 13.86
N PHE A 480 2.87 24.57 13.77
CA PHE A 480 2.95 23.13 13.95
C PHE A 480 2.80 22.42 12.60
N THR A 481 3.25 21.18 12.54
CA THR A 481 3.16 20.33 11.34
C THR A 481 1.76 19.78 11.05
N ASP A 482 0.71 20.21 11.73
CA ASP A 482 -0.67 19.85 11.43
C ASP A 482 -1.41 21.08 10.91
N SER A 483 -1.99 20.98 9.72
CA SER A 483 -2.70 22.08 9.06
C SER A 483 -4.21 22.09 9.29
N ASN A 484 -4.78 21.04 9.91
CA ASN A 484 -6.24 20.81 9.97
C ASN A 484 -6.86 21.01 11.37
N LEU A 485 -6.08 21.22 12.43
CA LEU A 485 -6.58 21.54 13.77
C LEU A 485 -6.44 23.03 14.09
N ASP A 486 -7.55 23.76 14.09
CA ASP A 486 -7.65 25.22 14.27
C ASP A 486 -7.11 25.78 15.61
N ASN A 487 -6.66 24.95 16.57
CA ASN A 487 -6.11 25.40 17.85
C ASN A 487 -4.97 24.49 18.34
N ASN A 488 -3.75 24.96 18.06
CA ASN A 488 -2.45 24.29 18.14
C ASN A 488 -1.98 23.70 19.50
N ILE A 489 -2.80 23.60 20.54
CA ILE A 489 -2.43 22.93 21.81
C ILE A 489 -3.68 22.27 22.41
N ARG A 490 -3.75 20.94 22.39
CA ARG A 490 -4.79 20.19 23.11
C ARG A 490 -4.69 20.49 24.60
N GLU A 491 -5.83 20.58 25.30
CA GLU A 491 -5.82 20.82 26.75
C GLU A 491 -4.95 19.77 27.46
N ALA A 492 -4.12 20.23 28.40
CA ALA A 492 -3.27 19.33 29.16
C ALA A 492 -4.13 18.53 30.16
N VAL A 493 -4.08 17.21 30.07
CA VAL A 493 -4.79 16.32 30.98
C VAL A 493 -3.77 15.47 31.73
N ARG A 494 -3.75 15.58 33.07
CA ARG A 494 -2.96 14.71 33.95
C ARG A 494 -3.50 13.29 33.80
N ILE A 495 -2.61 12.31 33.77
CA ILE A 495 -3.01 10.90 33.68
C ILE A 495 -2.43 10.09 34.85
N SER A 496 -3.19 9.11 35.31
CA SER A 496 -2.72 8.04 36.17
C SER A 496 -2.80 6.70 35.44
N PHE A 497 -2.25 5.64 36.01
CA PHE A 497 -2.15 4.33 35.35
C PHE A 497 -2.99 3.29 36.07
N LYS A 498 -3.66 2.43 35.30
CA LYS A 498 -4.40 1.28 35.80
C LYS A 498 -4.13 0.07 34.93
N ASN A 499 -4.00 -1.08 35.57
CA ASN A 499 -3.89 -2.37 34.89
C ASN A 499 -5.23 -2.74 34.24
N GLY A 500 -5.17 -3.23 33.01
CA GLY A 500 -6.31 -3.68 32.22
C GLY A 500 -6.02 -4.95 31.46
N ILE A 501 -7.05 -5.72 31.16
CA ILE A 501 -6.97 -6.89 30.28
C ILE A 501 -7.40 -6.40 28.90
N SER A 502 -6.52 -6.49 27.90
CA SER A 502 -6.87 -6.14 26.53
C SER A 502 -6.96 -7.42 25.71
N ILE A 503 -8.17 -7.72 25.28
CA ILE A 503 -8.46 -8.91 24.49
C ILE A 503 -8.28 -8.63 22.99
N PRO A 504 -7.98 -9.66 22.18
CA PRO A 504 -7.77 -9.48 20.75
C PRO A 504 -9.04 -9.02 20.05
N ILE A 505 -8.85 -8.32 18.93
CA ILE A 505 -9.95 -7.85 18.10
C ILE A 505 -10.25 -8.91 17.05
N PHE A 506 -11.49 -9.38 17.06
CA PHE A 506 -11.98 -10.45 16.20
C PHE A 506 -12.77 -9.92 14.99
N TYR A 507 -12.59 -8.66 14.60
CA TYR A 507 -13.22 -8.13 13.40
C TYR A 507 -12.69 -8.78 12.12
N ASN A 508 -13.62 -9.26 11.28
CA ASN A 508 -13.38 -9.83 9.94
C ASN A 508 -12.53 -11.12 9.98
N LEU A 509 -12.84 -12.01 10.92
CA LEU A 509 -12.10 -13.27 11.13
C LEU A 509 -12.14 -14.19 9.91
N TYR A 510 -13.25 -14.22 9.16
CA TYR A 510 -13.38 -15.01 7.94
C TYR A 510 -12.28 -14.79 6.92
N ASN A 511 -11.82 -13.54 6.81
CA ASN A 511 -10.82 -13.16 5.82
C ASN A 511 -9.40 -13.11 6.40
N HIS A 512 -9.25 -13.00 7.73
CA HIS A 512 -7.99 -12.62 8.37
C HIS A 512 -7.58 -13.47 9.60
N GLY A 513 -8.42 -14.41 10.03
CA GLY A 513 -8.22 -15.15 11.28
C GLY A 513 -6.97 -16.03 11.27
N SER A 514 -6.74 -16.78 10.19
CA SER A 514 -5.58 -17.66 10.09
C SER A 514 -4.25 -16.88 9.98
N GLU A 515 -4.28 -15.67 9.41
CA GLU A 515 -3.11 -14.80 9.37
C GLU A 515 -2.78 -14.16 10.72
N ARG A 516 -3.78 -13.59 11.39
CA ARG A 516 -3.63 -12.88 12.67
C ARG A 516 -3.33 -13.83 13.84
N TYR A 517 -3.89 -15.03 13.81
CA TYR A 517 -3.80 -16.01 14.89
C TYR A 517 -3.22 -17.34 14.38
N PRO A 518 -1.93 -17.38 13.94
CA PRO A 518 -1.37 -18.52 13.22
C PRO A 518 -1.35 -19.83 14.01
N LYS A 519 -1.33 -19.77 15.35
CA LYS A 519 -1.47 -20.96 16.21
C LYS A 519 -2.80 -21.70 15.98
N TYR A 520 -3.83 -20.98 15.54
CA TYR A 520 -5.20 -21.47 15.31
C TYR A 520 -5.59 -21.37 13.84
N ALA A 521 -4.63 -21.35 12.90
CA ALA A 521 -4.92 -21.23 11.48
C ALA A 521 -5.90 -22.30 10.97
N ASP A 522 -5.69 -23.56 11.37
CA ASP A 522 -6.58 -24.68 11.02
C ASP A 522 -8.02 -24.47 11.49
N PHE A 523 -8.22 -23.77 12.62
CA PHE A 523 -9.56 -23.46 13.15
C PHE A 523 -10.30 -22.49 12.22
N PHE A 524 -9.62 -21.46 11.71
CA PHE A 524 -10.22 -20.47 10.81
C PHE A 524 -10.37 -20.97 9.36
N GLU A 525 -9.58 -21.95 8.95
CA GLU A 525 -9.66 -22.54 7.60
C GLU A 525 -10.72 -23.65 7.49
N ASP A 526 -11.25 -24.15 8.60
CA ASP A 526 -12.29 -25.18 8.62
C ASP A 526 -13.68 -24.54 8.54
N GLU A 527 -14.32 -24.67 7.38
CA GLU A 527 -15.68 -24.17 7.11
C GLU A 527 -16.71 -24.68 8.12
N SER A 528 -16.46 -25.77 8.85
CA SER A 528 -17.38 -26.25 9.88
C SER A 528 -17.37 -25.41 11.17
N ASN A 529 -16.41 -24.50 11.32
CA ASN A 529 -16.32 -23.57 12.46
C ASN A 529 -16.97 -22.20 12.20
N GLU A 530 -17.64 -22.00 11.05
CA GLU A 530 -18.32 -20.74 10.67
C GLU A 530 -19.23 -20.22 11.81
N ASP A 531 -20.14 -21.07 12.32
CA ASP A 531 -21.03 -20.70 13.42
C ASP A 531 -20.27 -20.29 14.71
N ILE A 532 -19.13 -20.93 15.01
CA ILE A 532 -18.32 -20.64 16.20
C ILE A 532 -17.58 -19.29 16.03
N ILE A 533 -17.14 -18.99 14.81
CA ILE A 533 -16.48 -17.74 14.47
C ILE A 533 -17.48 -16.58 14.59
N ASP A 534 -18.70 -16.75 14.08
CA ASP A 534 -19.78 -15.78 14.25
C ASP A 534 -20.07 -15.53 15.74
N ASP A 535 -20.28 -16.60 16.52
CA ASP A 535 -20.53 -16.49 17.97
C ASP A 535 -19.39 -15.77 18.69
N LEU A 536 -18.13 -16.01 18.31
CA LEU A 536 -16.97 -15.28 18.84
C LEU A 536 -17.02 -13.78 18.51
N GLU A 537 -17.32 -13.41 17.26
CA GLU A 537 -17.41 -12.01 16.84
C GLU A 537 -18.51 -11.25 17.62
N TYR A 538 -19.64 -11.87 17.89
CA TYR A 538 -20.72 -11.26 18.68
C TYR A 538 -20.46 -11.28 20.20
N GLY A 539 -19.89 -12.37 20.70
CA GLY A 539 -19.68 -12.58 22.13
C GLY A 539 -18.58 -11.71 22.73
N ILE A 540 -17.65 -11.20 21.90
CA ILE A 540 -16.49 -10.44 22.37
C ILE A 540 -16.87 -9.14 23.06
N GLU A 541 -17.85 -8.39 22.55
CA GLU A 541 -18.32 -7.14 23.16
C GLU A 541 -18.90 -7.40 24.57
N SER A 542 -19.62 -8.51 24.73
CA SER A 542 -20.14 -8.92 26.04
C SER A 542 -19.01 -9.28 27.01
N LEU A 543 -17.96 -9.93 26.51
CA LEU A 543 -16.78 -10.26 27.31
C LEU A 543 -16.02 -8.99 27.74
N GLU A 544 -15.81 -8.03 26.83
CA GLU A 544 -15.20 -6.73 27.15
C GLU A 544 -15.97 -6.03 28.26
N ASN A 545 -17.30 -5.93 28.12
CA ASN A 545 -18.16 -5.33 29.13
C ASN A 545 -18.00 -5.96 30.53
N VAL A 546 -17.85 -7.28 30.63
CA VAL A 546 -17.61 -7.98 31.91
C VAL A 546 -16.23 -7.65 32.48
N ILE A 547 -15.20 -7.61 31.63
CA ILE A 547 -13.81 -7.31 32.01
C ILE A 547 -13.65 -5.86 32.46
N ASP A 548 -14.34 -4.95 31.78
CA ASP A 548 -14.21 -3.50 31.92
C ASP A 548 -15.17 -2.90 32.93
N SER A 549 -16.29 -3.56 33.25
CA SER A 549 -17.23 -3.11 34.28
C SER A 549 -16.57 -2.69 35.61
N PRO A 550 -15.59 -3.42 36.18
CA PRO A 550 -14.87 -3.03 37.39
C PRO A 550 -13.97 -1.78 37.23
N LEU A 551 -13.71 -1.37 35.99
CA LEU A 551 -12.90 -0.20 35.67
C LEU A 551 -13.76 1.05 35.44
N SER A 552 -15.04 0.87 35.12
CA SER A 552 -16.01 1.97 34.94
C SER A 552 -16.10 2.85 36.17
N SER A 553 -16.17 4.16 35.94
CA SER A 553 -16.50 5.16 36.96
C SER A 553 -17.98 5.11 37.38
N GLY A 554 -18.82 4.36 36.65
CA GLY A 554 -20.28 4.34 36.80
C GLY A 554 -20.99 5.53 36.15
N ASP A 555 -20.25 6.49 35.58
CA ASP A 555 -20.79 7.59 34.79
C ASP A 555 -20.68 7.25 33.29
N PRO A 556 -21.81 7.14 32.56
CA PRO A 556 -21.79 6.82 31.13
C PRO A 556 -21.12 7.89 30.25
N ASN A 557 -20.83 9.09 30.78
CA ASN A 557 -20.14 10.16 30.04
C ASN A 557 -18.62 10.18 30.28
N ILE A 558 -18.09 9.28 31.11
CA ILE A 558 -16.66 9.13 31.35
C ILE A 558 -16.21 7.85 30.65
N PRO A 559 -15.56 7.95 29.47
CA PRO A 559 -14.93 6.82 28.82
C PRO A 559 -14.08 6.01 29.80
N LEU A 560 -14.20 4.69 29.68
CA LEU A 560 -13.68 3.71 30.62
C LEU A 560 -12.14 3.67 30.60
N HIS A 561 -11.57 3.96 29.43
CA HIS A 561 -10.17 4.30 29.16
C HIS A 561 -10.13 5.21 27.92
N PHE A 562 -9.12 6.08 27.82
CA PHE A 562 -8.98 7.04 26.69
C PHE A 562 -7.79 6.67 25.81
N HIS A 563 -6.72 6.21 26.46
CA HIS A 563 -5.44 5.89 25.85
C HIS A 563 -4.82 4.71 26.61
N SER A 564 -3.93 3.97 25.99
CA SER A 564 -3.42 2.71 26.55
C SER A 564 -1.97 2.42 26.15
N ILE A 565 -1.34 1.52 26.89
CA ILE A 565 -0.04 0.92 26.56
C ILE A 565 -0.26 -0.58 26.47
N ASN A 566 0.32 -1.22 25.45
CA ASN A 566 0.25 -2.68 25.22
C ASN A 566 -1.18 -3.22 25.21
N SER A 567 -2.07 -2.51 24.52
CA SER A 567 -3.41 -2.99 24.19
C SER A 567 -3.46 -3.44 22.73
N HIS A 568 -4.45 -4.25 22.41
CA HIS A 568 -4.91 -4.43 21.04
C HIS A 568 -5.53 -3.12 20.53
N VAL A 569 -5.42 -2.89 19.22
CA VAL A 569 -5.86 -1.68 18.54
C VAL A 569 -6.77 -2.09 17.40
N PHE A 570 -7.95 -1.46 17.31
CA PHE A 570 -8.89 -1.72 16.23
C PHE A 570 -8.32 -1.18 14.92
N THR A 571 -8.35 -2.01 13.88
CA THR A 571 -7.97 -1.64 12.52
C THR A 571 -8.86 -2.37 11.52
N GLN A 572 -9.30 -1.67 10.47
CA GLN A 572 -10.05 -2.28 9.38
C GLN A 572 -9.18 -3.21 8.53
N HIS A 573 -7.86 -2.96 8.49
CA HIS A 573 -6.90 -3.67 7.64
C HIS A 573 -5.76 -4.37 8.42
N GLU A 574 -4.53 -3.89 8.28
CA GLU A 574 -3.35 -4.34 9.02
C GLU A 574 -3.29 -3.72 10.42
N SER A 575 -2.94 -4.54 11.41
CA SER A 575 -2.62 -4.04 12.73
C SER A 575 -1.37 -3.15 12.70
N PRO A 576 -1.21 -2.22 13.67
CA PRO A 576 -0.02 -1.36 13.75
C PRO A 576 1.30 -2.15 13.81
N GLN A 577 1.30 -3.33 14.43
CA GLN A 577 2.43 -4.24 14.49
C GLN A 577 2.76 -4.87 13.13
N GLU A 578 1.74 -5.25 12.34
CA GLU A 578 1.93 -5.75 10.98
C GLU A 578 2.51 -4.66 10.07
N LEU A 579 2.01 -3.43 10.17
CA LEU A 579 2.55 -2.29 9.43
C LEU A 579 4.00 -1.98 9.84
N ALA A 580 4.31 -2.02 11.14
CA ALA A 580 5.68 -1.81 11.63
C ALA A 580 6.64 -2.90 11.12
N ALA A 581 6.22 -4.17 11.18
CA ALA A 581 6.99 -5.30 10.64
C ALA A 581 7.19 -5.20 9.13
N ALA A 582 6.16 -4.81 8.37
CA ALA A 582 6.30 -4.58 6.93
C ALA A 582 7.29 -3.44 6.61
N ARG A 583 7.35 -2.41 7.46
CA ARG A 583 8.22 -1.24 7.26
C ARG A 583 9.68 -1.49 7.65
N PHE A 584 9.92 -2.15 8.79
CA PHE A 584 11.23 -2.25 9.43
C PHE A 584 11.76 -3.68 9.55
N GLY A 585 10.95 -4.67 9.17
CA GLY A 585 11.24 -6.09 9.30
C GLY A 585 10.88 -6.69 10.65
N GLY A 586 11.13 -8.00 10.79
CA GLY A 586 10.75 -8.80 11.96
C GLY A 586 9.37 -9.41 11.84
N GLU A 587 9.00 -10.23 12.83
CA GLU A 587 7.64 -10.77 12.93
C GLU A 587 6.72 -9.76 13.64
N PRO A 588 5.43 -9.62 13.27
CA PRO A 588 4.50 -8.73 13.96
C PRO A 588 4.43 -8.95 15.47
N SER A 589 4.59 -10.20 15.93
CA SER A 589 4.62 -10.53 17.36
C SER A 589 5.86 -10.00 18.10
N GLU A 590 6.92 -9.59 17.39
CA GLU A 590 8.10 -8.95 17.98
C GLU A 590 7.92 -7.44 18.22
N TRP A 591 6.81 -6.88 17.73
CA TRP A 591 6.41 -5.49 17.91
C TRP A 591 5.35 -5.35 19.01
N ILE A 592 5.38 -4.25 19.73
CA ILE A 592 4.37 -3.92 20.74
C ILE A 592 3.81 -2.52 20.52
N VAL A 593 2.59 -2.31 20.98
CA VAL A 593 1.99 -0.98 21.10
C VAL A 593 2.62 -0.27 22.30
N LEU A 594 3.50 0.69 22.02
CA LEU A 594 4.17 1.52 23.02
C LEU A 594 3.21 2.56 23.62
N LEU A 595 2.33 3.12 22.79
CA LEU A 595 1.27 4.03 23.19
C LEU A 595 0.15 4.00 22.14
N ASN A 596 -1.09 3.86 22.58
CA ASN A 596 -2.29 3.95 21.77
C ASN A 596 -3.11 5.15 22.24
N MET A 597 -3.57 5.98 21.30
CA MET A 597 -4.35 7.18 21.59
C MET A 597 -5.62 7.21 20.76
N GLU A 598 -6.76 7.00 21.40
CA GLU A 598 -8.08 7.03 20.75
C GLU A 598 -8.65 8.45 20.66
N SER A 599 -9.63 8.64 19.77
CA SER A 599 -10.37 9.90 19.64
C SER A 599 -11.39 10.05 20.77
N THR A 600 -11.23 11.09 21.58
CA THR A 600 -12.06 11.38 22.74
C THR A 600 -11.83 12.80 23.27
N GLY A 601 -12.93 13.53 23.52
CA GLY A 601 -12.88 14.93 23.95
C GLY A 601 -12.19 15.83 22.91
N GLU A 602 -11.13 16.53 23.33
CA GLU A 602 -10.30 17.40 22.48
C GLU A 602 -9.26 16.62 21.66
N PHE A 603 -9.06 15.33 21.94
CA PHE A 603 -8.20 14.47 21.13
C PHE A 603 -9.04 13.90 20.02
N ASN A 604 -9.04 14.51 18.84
CA ASN A 604 -9.73 13.97 17.68
C ASN A 604 -8.68 13.66 16.62
N PHE A 605 -8.66 12.41 16.15
CA PHE A 605 -7.82 11.94 15.08
C PHE A 605 -8.72 11.65 13.89
N TRP A 606 -8.92 12.66 13.04
CA TRP A 606 -9.84 12.62 11.89
C TRP A 606 -11.26 12.19 12.30
N ASP A 607 -11.90 11.27 11.55
CA ASP A 607 -13.25 10.77 11.86
C ASP A 607 -13.19 9.66 12.92
N ALA A 608 -13.04 10.10 14.18
CA ALA A 608 -13.02 9.25 15.37
C ALA A 608 -11.94 8.13 15.35
N GLY A 609 -10.79 8.42 14.77
CA GLY A 609 -9.67 7.50 14.60
C GLY A 609 -8.79 7.30 15.83
N THR A 610 -7.72 6.54 15.63
CA THR A 610 -6.76 6.12 16.67
C THR A 610 -5.33 6.30 16.18
N LEU A 611 -4.50 7.02 16.96
CA LEU A 611 -3.07 7.18 16.73
C LEU A 611 -2.29 6.17 17.58
N THR A 612 -1.52 5.31 16.92
CA THR A 612 -0.74 4.25 17.59
C THR A 612 0.75 4.44 17.35
N TYR A 613 1.55 4.21 18.40
CA TYR A 613 3.01 4.11 18.35
C TYR A 613 3.43 2.67 18.64
N CYS A 614 4.23 2.08 17.76
CA CYS A 614 4.76 0.72 17.90
C CYS A 614 6.29 0.71 17.98
N ILE A 615 6.82 -0.18 18.81
CA ILE A 615 8.27 -0.38 18.95
C ILE A 615 8.60 -1.86 18.97
N HIS A 616 9.74 -2.23 18.39
CA HIS A 616 10.25 -3.59 18.47
C HIS A 616 10.76 -3.89 19.88
N LYS A 617 10.41 -5.05 20.45
CA LYS A 617 10.72 -5.45 21.83
C LYS A 617 12.22 -5.35 22.17
N LYS A 618 13.09 -5.76 21.24
CA LYS A 618 14.55 -5.67 21.38
C LYS A 618 15.08 -4.24 21.53
N ASP A 619 14.52 -3.29 20.79
CA ASP A 619 14.92 -1.89 20.83
C ASP A 619 14.47 -1.23 22.13
N LEU A 620 13.24 -1.55 22.57
CA LEU A 620 12.72 -1.11 23.85
C LEU A 620 13.59 -1.57 25.03
N ALA A 621 14.08 -2.82 25.00
CA ALA A 621 14.93 -3.37 26.06
C ALA A 621 16.26 -2.60 26.23
N ILE A 622 16.79 -2.00 25.16
CA ILE A 622 17.99 -1.16 25.20
C ILE A 622 17.66 0.34 25.22
N LYS A 623 16.36 0.70 25.32
CA LYS A 623 15.86 2.09 25.36
C LYS A 623 16.21 2.88 24.09
N ASP A 624 16.28 2.20 22.95
CA ASP A 624 16.49 2.81 21.64
C ASP A 624 15.13 3.11 21.00
N PHE A 625 14.72 4.37 21.06
CA PHE A 625 13.43 4.83 20.49
C PHE A 625 13.59 5.42 19.09
N SER A 626 14.74 5.21 18.43
CA SER A 626 15.00 5.77 17.09
C SER A 626 14.18 5.11 15.98
N ARG A 627 13.62 3.92 16.22
CA ARG A 627 12.82 3.13 15.28
C ARG A 627 11.43 2.82 15.82
N VAL A 628 10.75 3.87 16.27
CA VAL A 628 9.31 3.79 16.56
C VAL A 628 8.54 3.96 15.25
N PHE A 629 7.59 3.05 15.02
CA PHE A 629 6.59 3.18 13.98
C PHE A 629 5.37 3.91 14.55
N ALA A 630 4.66 4.69 13.73
CA ALA A 630 3.35 5.19 14.11
C ALA A 630 2.38 5.10 12.92
N SER A 631 1.11 4.92 13.25
CA SER A 631 0.00 4.86 12.30
C SER A 631 -1.23 5.53 12.88
N ILE A 632 -2.02 6.13 12.00
CA ILE A 632 -3.37 6.61 12.29
C ILE A 632 -4.34 5.74 11.51
N GLU A 633 -5.35 5.23 12.20
CA GLU A 633 -6.50 4.55 11.59
C GLU A 633 -7.75 5.41 11.85
N SER A 634 -8.57 5.69 10.85
CA SER A 634 -9.89 6.32 11.03
C SER A 634 -10.94 5.61 10.20
N SER A 635 -12.21 5.96 10.44
CA SER A 635 -13.35 5.43 9.67
C SER A 635 -13.32 5.80 8.20
#